data_AF-A0A2N1XA17-F1
#
_entry.id   AF-A0A2N1XA17-F1
#
_cell.length_a   1.000
_cell.length_b   1.000
_cell.length_c   1.000
_cell.angle_alpha   90.00
_cell.angle_beta   90.00
_cell.angle_gamma   90.00
#
_symmetry.space_group_name_H-M   'P 1'
#
loop_
_entity.id
_entity.type
_entity.pdbx_description
1 polymer ?
#
loop_
_entity_poly.entity_id
_entity_poly.type
_entity_poly.pdbx_seq_one_letter_code
_entity_poly.pdbx_strand_id
1 'polypeptide(L)'
;DSIDWLQPIVADAEAGFGGVLNAFELMKAMIEAGAAAVHFEDQLASVKKCGHMGGKVLVPTREAIDKLVAARLAADVSGVPSIIIARTDAEAADLLTSDIDANDKAFCTGERTAEGFFKTRNGIDQAISRGLAYAPYADLIWCETGKPDLAFARKFAAAIHAKFPGKLLAYNCSPSFNWKKHLDDATIASFQRELAAMGYKFQFITLAGFHALNYGMFDLAYGYARTQMSAFVNLQQAEFAAAERGFTAVKHQREVGTGYFDSVTQTIQGSNSATVALKGSTEEEQFYDKTSAAA
;
A
#
# COMPACT_ATOMS: atom_id res chain seq x y z
N ASP A 1 9.60 -7.76 25.29
CA ASP A 1 9.05 -6.67 24.48
C ASP A 1 7.75 -7.17 23.84
N SER A 2 6.73 -6.32 23.71
CA SER A 2 5.43 -6.68 23.09
C SER A 2 5.31 -6.21 21.64
N ILE A 3 6.34 -5.55 21.12
CA ILE A 3 6.39 -5.05 19.74
C ILE A 3 6.74 -6.20 18.80
N ASP A 4 5.84 -6.48 17.86
CA ASP A 4 6.13 -7.34 16.72
C ASP A 4 6.76 -6.51 15.59
N TRP A 5 8.05 -6.70 15.35
CA TRP A 5 8.79 -5.96 14.30
C TRP A 5 8.50 -6.49 12.90
N LEU A 6 8.03 -7.74 12.76
CA LEU A 6 7.73 -8.36 11.48
C LEU A 6 6.25 -8.17 11.12
N GLN A 7 5.88 -6.90 10.96
CA GLN A 7 4.53 -6.52 10.53
C GLN A 7 4.23 -7.06 9.11
N PRO A 8 2.99 -7.49 8.83
CA PRO A 8 2.64 -8.05 7.52
C PRO A 8 2.68 -6.99 6.42
N ILE A 9 3.40 -7.28 5.34
CA ILE A 9 3.49 -6.42 4.16
C ILE A 9 2.39 -6.80 3.16
N VAL A 10 1.63 -5.80 2.71
CA VAL A 10 0.72 -5.91 1.56
C VAL A 10 1.37 -5.22 0.37
N ALA A 11 1.68 -5.97 -0.68
CA ALA A 11 2.46 -5.50 -1.83
C ALA A 11 1.61 -5.33 -3.11
N ASP A 12 2.06 -4.42 -3.98
CA ASP A 12 1.45 -4.10 -5.27
C ASP A 12 2.07 -4.96 -6.38
N ALA A 13 1.26 -5.80 -7.05
CA ALA A 13 1.68 -6.56 -8.22
C ALA A 13 1.20 -5.96 -9.55
N GLU A 14 0.65 -4.75 -9.50
CA GLU A 14 0.05 -4.03 -10.61
C GLU A 14 -0.94 -4.92 -11.39
N ALA A 15 -0.81 -4.96 -12.72
CA ALA A 15 -1.56 -5.82 -13.62
C ALA A 15 -0.89 -7.18 -13.87
N GLY A 16 0.08 -7.57 -13.04
CA GLY A 16 0.87 -8.79 -13.16
C GLY A 16 1.95 -8.76 -14.23
N PHE A 17 2.33 -7.57 -14.74
CA PHE A 17 3.40 -7.34 -15.72
C PHE A 17 3.30 -8.16 -17.02
N GLY A 18 2.12 -8.68 -17.35
CA GLY A 18 1.90 -9.47 -18.55
C GLY A 18 0.71 -10.41 -18.42
N GLY A 19 0.91 -11.66 -18.84
CA GLY A 19 -0.08 -12.74 -18.76
C GLY A 19 0.04 -13.57 -17.48
N VAL A 20 -0.60 -14.73 -17.47
CA VAL A 20 -0.67 -15.61 -16.28
C VAL A 20 0.70 -16.06 -15.74
N LEU A 21 1.68 -16.30 -16.62
CA LEU A 21 3.03 -16.72 -16.20
C LEU A 21 3.80 -15.59 -15.51
N ASN A 22 3.61 -14.34 -15.97
CA ASN A 22 4.20 -13.17 -15.32
C ASN A 22 3.59 -12.95 -13.92
N ALA A 23 2.25 -13.09 -13.81
CA ALA A 23 1.57 -12.99 -12.52
C ALA A 23 2.02 -14.09 -11.54
N PHE A 24 2.20 -15.32 -12.02
CA PHE A 24 2.70 -16.45 -11.22
C PHE A 24 4.13 -16.19 -10.68
N GLU A 25 5.07 -15.83 -11.56
CA GLU A 25 6.46 -15.58 -11.12
C GLU A 25 6.58 -14.34 -10.23
N LEU A 26 5.80 -13.28 -10.49
CA LEU A 26 5.78 -12.11 -9.63
C LEU A 26 5.24 -12.46 -8.24
N MET A 27 4.17 -13.24 -8.15
CA MET A 27 3.65 -13.69 -6.86
C MET A 27 4.68 -14.52 -6.09
N LYS A 28 5.40 -15.44 -6.75
CA LYS A 28 6.51 -16.19 -6.11
C LYS A 28 7.61 -15.26 -5.61
N ALA A 29 8.05 -14.31 -6.42
CA ALA A 29 9.08 -13.35 -6.01
C ALA A 29 8.64 -12.51 -4.79
N MET A 30 7.37 -12.12 -4.73
CA MET A 30 6.81 -11.40 -3.58
C MET A 30 6.73 -12.28 -2.33
N ILE A 31 6.40 -13.57 -2.47
CA ILE A 31 6.43 -14.55 -1.39
C ILE A 31 7.85 -14.73 -0.85
N GLU A 32 8.83 -14.93 -1.74
CA GLU A 32 10.25 -15.09 -1.37
C GLU A 32 10.78 -13.85 -0.64
N ALA A 33 10.30 -12.66 -1.00
CA ALA A 33 10.61 -11.40 -0.33
C ALA A 33 9.88 -11.19 1.01
N GLY A 34 8.96 -12.07 1.40
CA GLY A 34 8.25 -12.03 2.68
C GLY A 34 6.94 -11.24 2.68
N ALA A 35 6.32 -10.99 1.51
CA ALA A 35 5.01 -10.35 1.45
C ALA A 35 3.91 -11.26 2.07
N ALA A 36 3.09 -10.69 2.95
CA ALA A 36 1.96 -11.40 3.55
C ALA A 36 0.73 -11.41 2.64
N ALA A 37 0.54 -10.33 1.88
CA ALA A 37 -0.54 -10.19 0.90
C ALA A 37 -0.05 -9.51 -0.37
N VAL A 38 -0.71 -9.81 -1.49
CA VAL A 38 -0.40 -9.22 -2.79
C VAL A 38 -1.68 -8.85 -3.51
N HIS A 39 -1.73 -7.67 -4.11
CA HIS A 39 -2.89 -7.22 -4.89
C HIS A 39 -2.63 -7.20 -6.39
N PHE A 40 -3.61 -7.62 -7.18
CA PHE A 40 -3.59 -7.60 -8.65
C PHE A 40 -4.78 -6.81 -9.17
N GLU A 41 -4.59 -6.04 -10.24
CA GLU A 41 -5.63 -5.23 -10.86
C GLU A 41 -6.00 -5.69 -12.28
N ASP A 42 -7.24 -5.41 -12.68
CA ASP A 42 -7.82 -5.84 -13.96
C ASP A 42 -7.51 -4.92 -15.16
N GLN A 43 -6.37 -4.25 -15.14
CA GLN A 43 -5.87 -3.44 -16.25
C GLN A 43 -5.02 -4.26 -17.25
N LEU A 44 -4.90 -3.76 -18.47
CA LEU A 44 -3.95 -4.26 -19.47
C LEU A 44 -2.53 -3.80 -19.10
N ALA A 45 -1.64 -4.75 -18.82
CA ALA A 45 -0.29 -4.48 -18.32
C ALA A 45 0.53 -3.53 -19.20
N SER A 46 0.46 -3.68 -20.53
CA SER A 46 1.22 -2.84 -21.48
C SER A 46 0.82 -1.36 -21.48
N VAL A 47 -0.33 -1.03 -20.90
CA VAL A 47 -0.84 0.35 -20.80
C VAL A 47 -1.35 0.67 -19.39
N LYS A 48 -0.84 -0.02 -18.38
CA LYS A 48 -1.18 0.21 -16.96
C LYS A 48 -1.08 1.69 -16.59
N LYS A 49 -1.99 2.16 -15.73
CA LYS A 49 -1.97 3.50 -15.16
C LYS A 49 -2.22 3.46 -13.65
N CYS A 50 -1.87 4.55 -12.97
CA CYS A 50 -2.40 4.82 -11.65
C CYS A 50 -3.93 4.89 -11.73
N GLY A 51 -4.63 4.35 -10.72
CA GLY A 51 -6.09 4.30 -10.70
C GLY A 51 -6.81 5.64 -10.80
N HIS A 52 -6.10 6.73 -10.50
CA HIS A 52 -6.60 8.11 -10.54
C HIS A 52 -6.19 8.87 -11.82
N MET A 53 -5.63 8.17 -12.81
CA MET A 53 -5.31 8.71 -14.13
C MET A 53 -6.34 8.26 -15.18
N GLY A 54 -6.49 9.06 -16.24
CA GLY A 54 -7.29 8.68 -17.41
C GLY A 54 -6.58 7.65 -18.32
N GLY A 55 -7.31 7.13 -19.31
CA GLY A 55 -6.76 6.21 -20.31
C GLY A 55 -6.48 4.80 -19.78
N LYS A 56 -7.22 4.36 -18.76
CA LYS A 56 -7.16 2.99 -18.24
C LYS A 56 -7.87 2.04 -19.19
N VAL A 57 -7.24 0.91 -19.48
CA VAL A 57 -7.81 -0.15 -20.33
C VAL A 57 -7.98 -1.40 -19.48
N LEU A 58 -9.22 -1.87 -19.34
CA LEU A 58 -9.55 -3.12 -18.67
C LEU A 58 -9.18 -4.32 -19.55
N VAL A 59 -8.79 -5.42 -18.91
CA VAL A 59 -8.83 -6.76 -19.54
C VAL A 59 -10.21 -7.39 -19.33
N PRO A 60 -10.59 -8.43 -20.09
CA PRO A 60 -11.84 -9.13 -19.86
C PRO A 60 -11.85 -9.75 -18.45
N THR A 61 -13.04 -9.86 -17.85
CA THR A 61 -13.23 -10.39 -16.49
C THR A 61 -12.51 -11.73 -16.31
N ARG A 62 -12.62 -12.65 -17.27
CA ARG A 62 -11.92 -13.94 -17.27
C ARG A 62 -10.40 -13.84 -17.21
N GLU A 63 -9.78 -12.85 -17.86
CA GLU A 63 -8.33 -12.70 -17.87
C GLU A 63 -7.82 -12.23 -16.50
N ALA A 64 -8.56 -11.31 -15.85
CA ALA A 64 -8.26 -10.91 -14.48
C ALA A 64 -8.38 -12.11 -13.52
N ILE A 65 -9.43 -12.94 -13.68
CA ILE A 65 -9.59 -14.19 -12.91
C ILE A 65 -8.42 -15.15 -13.15
N ASP A 66 -8.00 -15.35 -14.40
CA ASP A 66 -6.88 -16.23 -14.73
C ASP A 66 -5.58 -15.78 -14.03
N LYS A 67 -5.35 -14.47 -13.88
CA LYS A 67 -4.23 -13.91 -13.10
C LYS A 67 -4.37 -14.15 -11.59
N LEU A 68 -5.58 -14.02 -11.03
CA LEU A 68 -5.84 -14.35 -9.62
C LEU A 68 -5.61 -15.84 -9.34
N VAL A 69 -6.02 -16.71 -10.25
CA VAL A 69 -5.77 -18.16 -10.18
C VAL A 69 -4.27 -18.46 -10.26
N ALA A 70 -3.54 -17.78 -11.15
CA ALA A 70 -2.09 -17.90 -11.24
C ALA A 70 -1.39 -17.47 -9.94
N ALA A 71 -1.83 -16.36 -9.32
CA ALA A 71 -1.31 -15.92 -8.03
C ALA A 71 -1.63 -16.94 -6.91
N ARG A 72 -2.83 -17.53 -6.90
CA ARG A 72 -3.16 -18.59 -5.93
C ARG A 72 -2.29 -19.83 -6.14
N LEU A 73 -2.09 -20.26 -7.38
CA LEU A 73 -1.22 -21.38 -7.70
C LEU A 73 0.22 -21.14 -7.22
N ALA A 74 0.73 -19.91 -7.36
CA ALA A 74 2.05 -19.54 -6.85
C ALA A 74 2.15 -19.66 -5.33
N ALA A 75 1.12 -19.24 -4.59
CA ALA A 75 1.04 -19.41 -3.15
C ALA A 75 0.97 -20.89 -2.73
N ASP A 76 0.11 -21.66 -3.41
CA ASP A 76 -0.09 -23.09 -3.13
C ASP A 76 1.20 -23.90 -3.38
N VAL A 77 1.88 -23.67 -4.51
CA VAL A 77 3.16 -24.32 -4.83
C VAL A 77 4.28 -23.90 -3.88
N SER A 78 4.27 -22.66 -3.41
CA SER A 78 5.20 -22.17 -2.39
C SER A 78 4.86 -22.66 -0.97
N GLY A 79 3.70 -23.30 -0.79
CA GLY A 79 3.26 -23.85 0.50
C GLY A 79 2.93 -22.79 1.55
N VAL A 80 2.51 -21.59 1.15
CA VAL A 80 2.20 -20.47 2.06
C VAL A 80 0.78 -19.94 1.86
N PRO A 81 0.08 -19.53 2.94
CA PRO A 81 -1.28 -19.02 2.86
C PRO A 81 -1.31 -17.52 2.51
N SER A 82 -0.59 -17.09 1.48
CA SER A 82 -0.55 -15.68 1.09
C SER A 82 -1.94 -15.15 0.74
N ILE A 83 -2.24 -13.94 1.21
CA ILE A 83 -3.52 -13.27 0.99
C ILE A 83 -3.53 -12.63 -0.42
N ILE A 84 -4.60 -12.84 -1.16
CA ILE A 84 -4.79 -12.28 -2.51
C ILE A 84 -5.88 -11.21 -2.46
N ILE A 85 -5.57 -10.02 -2.98
CA ILE A 85 -6.50 -8.90 -3.10
C ILE A 85 -6.81 -8.66 -4.57
N ALA A 86 -8.07 -8.80 -4.97
CA ALA A 86 -8.51 -8.46 -6.32
C ALA A 86 -8.93 -7.00 -6.40
N ARG A 87 -8.25 -6.22 -7.23
CA ARG A 87 -8.56 -4.83 -7.52
C ARG A 87 -9.30 -4.71 -8.86
N THR A 88 -10.35 -3.91 -8.89
CA THR A 88 -10.98 -3.45 -10.13
C THR A 88 -10.80 -1.95 -10.34
N ASP A 89 -10.51 -1.57 -11.58
CA ASP A 89 -10.37 -0.17 -12.03
C ASP A 89 -11.58 0.35 -12.82
N ALA A 90 -12.65 -0.46 -12.92
CA ALA A 90 -13.82 -0.23 -13.75
C ALA A 90 -14.71 0.97 -13.35
N GLU A 91 -14.47 1.59 -12.18
CA GLU A 91 -15.17 2.82 -11.82
C GLU A 91 -14.87 3.96 -12.80
N ALA A 92 -13.62 4.08 -13.25
CA ALA A 92 -13.17 5.16 -14.13
C ALA A 92 -12.61 4.69 -15.49
N ALA A 93 -12.34 3.39 -15.66
CA ALA A 93 -11.83 2.86 -16.93
C ALA A 93 -12.95 2.74 -17.97
N ASP A 94 -12.84 3.48 -19.07
CA ASP A 94 -13.82 3.52 -20.18
C ASP A 94 -13.37 2.74 -21.42
N LEU A 95 -12.27 2.01 -21.32
CA LEU A 95 -11.74 1.14 -22.37
C LEU A 95 -11.61 -0.32 -21.90
N LEU A 96 -11.79 -1.25 -22.83
CA LEU A 96 -11.71 -2.70 -22.63
C LEU A 96 -11.01 -3.37 -23.82
N THR A 97 -10.12 -4.33 -23.59
CA THR A 97 -9.40 -4.97 -24.70
C THR A 97 -10.28 -5.83 -25.61
N SER A 98 -11.28 -6.50 -25.05
CA SER A 98 -12.18 -7.39 -25.80
C SER A 98 -13.54 -7.54 -25.12
N ASP A 99 -14.60 -7.62 -25.92
CA ASP A 99 -15.99 -7.90 -25.50
C ASP A 99 -16.31 -9.41 -25.42
N ILE A 100 -15.29 -10.27 -25.42
CA ILE A 100 -15.46 -11.73 -25.46
C ILE A 100 -16.21 -12.29 -24.24
N ASP A 101 -16.08 -11.63 -23.09
CA ASP A 101 -16.62 -12.10 -21.81
C ASP A 101 -18.06 -11.62 -21.57
N ALA A 102 -18.95 -12.55 -21.23
CA ALA A 102 -20.35 -12.26 -20.94
C ALA A 102 -20.55 -11.28 -19.78
N ASN A 103 -19.64 -11.26 -18.80
CA ASN A 103 -19.69 -10.35 -17.66
C ASN A 103 -19.46 -8.88 -18.07
N ASP A 104 -18.80 -8.66 -19.22
CA ASP A 104 -18.41 -7.34 -19.71
C ASP A 104 -19.34 -6.81 -20.81
N LYS A 105 -19.96 -7.70 -21.59
CA LYS A 105 -20.82 -7.35 -22.74
C LYS A 105 -21.91 -6.33 -22.42
N ALA A 106 -22.51 -6.43 -21.24
CA ALA A 106 -23.57 -5.52 -20.80
C ALA A 106 -23.08 -4.07 -20.61
N PHE A 107 -21.78 -3.83 -20.54
CA PHE A 107 -21.17 -2.51 -20.35
C PHE A 107 -20.56 -1.95 -21.65
N CYS A 108 -20.25 -2.81 -22.63
CA CYS A 108 -19.76 -2.39 -23.94
C CYS A 108 -20.75 -1.44 -24.64
N THR A 109 -20.22 -0.42 -25.32
CA THR A 109 -21.03 0.50 -26.13
C THR A 109 -21.17 0.07 -27.59
N GLY A 110 -20.31 -0.86 -28.04
CA GLY A 110 -20.17 -1.27 -29.44
C GLY A 110 -19.19 -0.43 -30.26
N GLU A 111 -18.69 0.68 -29.70
CA GLU A 111 -17.66 1.50 -30.34
C GLU A 111 -16.24 0.94 -30.08
N ARG A 112 -15.32 1.23 -31.01
CA ARG A 112 -13.89 0.93 -30.88
C ARG A 112 -13.01 2.15 -31.09
N THR A 113 -11.84 2.16 -30.47
CA THR A 113 -10.79 3.16 -30.68
C THR A 113 -9.92 2.82 -31.90
N ALA A 114 -9.00 3.71 -32.28
CA ALA A 114 -8.07 3.48 -33.39
C ALA A 114 -7.08 2.32 -33.11
N GLU A 115 -6.70 2.13 -31.85
CA GLU A 115 -5.90 1.00 -31.36
C GLU A 115 -6.70 -0.31 -31.32
N GLY A 116 -8.02 -0.23 -31.50
CA GLY A 116 -8.93 -1.36 -31.50
C GLY A 116 -9.50 -1.72 -30.13
N PHE A 117 -9.32 -0.91 -29.09
CA PHE A 117 -9.97 -1.14 -27.80
C PHE A 117 -11.47 -0.88 -27.91
N PHE A 118 -12.28 -1.64 -27.20
CA PHE A 118 -13.71 -1.41 -27.06
C PHE A 118 -13.96 -0.30 -26.04
N LYS A 119 -14.93 0.57 -26.30
CA LYS A 119 -15.43 1.48 -25.27
C LYS A 119 -16.42 0.77 -24.36
N THR A 120 -16.34 1.06 -23.07
CA THR A 120 -17.19 0.49 -22.02
C THR A 120 -17.76 1.56 -21.11
N ARG A 121 -18.96 1.32 -20.58
CA ARG A 121 -19.62 2.21 -19.60
C ARG A 121 -19.01 1.98 -18.23
N ASN A 122 -18.05 2.82 -17.88
CA ASN A 122 -17.42 2.85 -16.57
C ASN A 122 -18.43 3.19 -15.46
N GLY A 123 -18.09 2.84 -14.22
CA GLY A 123 -18.82 3.26 -13.02
C GLY A 123 -19.09 2.11 -12.06
N ILE A 124 -19.91 2.42 -11.04
CA ILE A 124 -20.14 1.51 -9.91
C ILE A 124 -20.76 0.18 -10.33
N ASP A 125 -21.65 0.15 -11.32
CA ASP A 125 -22.35 -1.07 -11.69
C ASP A 125 -21.41 -2.08 -12.37
N GLN A 126 -20.47 -1.60 -13.20
CA GLN A 126 -19.42 -2.44 -13.77
C GLN A 126 -18.41 -2.90 -12.70
N ALA A 127 -18.02 -2.00 -11.80
CA ALA A 127 -17.15 -2.33 -10.68
C ALA A 127 -17.77 -3.40 -9.76
N ILE A 128 -19.07 -3.30 -9.43
CA ILE A 128 -19.80 -4.31 -8.67
C ILE A 128 -19.81 -5.64 -9.45
N SER A 129 -20.16 -5.61 -10.74
CA SER A 129 -20.19 -6.83 -11.58
C SER A 129 -18.87 -7.58 -11.53
N ARG A 130 -17.75 -6.86 -11.70
CA ARG A 130 -16.39 -7.41 -11.64
C ARG A 130 -16.01 -7.88 -10.25
N GLY A 131 -16.27 -7.08 -9.21
CA GLY A 131 -16.03 -7.48 -7.82
C GLY A 131 -16.75 -8.79 -7.44
N LEU A 132 -18.00 -8.95 -7.88
CA LEU A 132 -18.76 -10.19 -7.68
C LEU A 132 -18.15 -11.40 -8.42
N ALA A 133 -17.58 -11.18 -9.60
CA ALA A 133 -16.91 -12.22 -10.37
C ALA A 133 -15.55 -12.63 -9.74
N TYR A 134 -14.84 -11.68 -9.13
CA TYR A 134 -13.53 -11.93 -8.51
C TYR A 134 -13.63 -12.52 -7.10
N ALA A 135 -14.75 -12.32 -6.40
CA ALA A 135 -14.94 -12.74 -5.02
C ALA A 135 -14.57 -14.19 -4.69
N PRO A 136 -14.82 -15.21 -5.55
CA PRO A 136 -14.42 -16.59 -5.27
C PRO A 136 -12.90 -16.83 -5.34
N TYR A 137 -12.15 -15.94 -6.00
CA TYR A 137 -10.73 -16.10 -6.30
C TYR A 137 -9.82 -15.18 -5.47
N ALA A 138 -10.41 -14.37 -4.59
CA ALA A 138 -9.70 -13.41 -3.76
C ALA A 138 -10.21 -13.40 -2.32
N ASP A 139 -9.27 -13.14 -1.40
CA ASP A 139 -9.54 -13.00 0.02
C ASP A 139 -10.16 -11.64 0.32
N LEU A 140 -9.66 -10.59 -0.36
CA LEU A 140 -10.21 -9.23 -0.31
C LEU A 140 -10.55 -8.71 -1.72
N ILE A 141 -11.53 -7.80 -1.78
CA ILE A 141 -11.87 -7.06 -3.00
C ILE A 141 -11.64 -5.56 -2.78
N TRP A 142 -11.07 -4.91 -3.77
CA TRP A 142 -10.84 -3.47 -3.81
C TRP A 142 -11.42 -2.89 -5.10
N CYS A 143 -12.25 -1.86 -4.98
CA CYS A 143 -12.62 -0.99 -6.10
C CYS A 143 -11.86 0.32 -5.97
N GLU A 144 -11.07 0.70 -6.97
CA GLU A 144 -10.54 2.06 -7.03
C GLU A 144 -11.68 3.06 -7.31
N THR A 145 -11.61 4.26 -6.74
CA THR A 145 -12.65 5.29 -6.89
C THR A 145 -12.06 6.64 -7.26
N GLY A 146 -12.82 7.48 -7.98
CA GLY A 146 -12.40 8.84 -8.31
C GLY A 146 -12.45 9.86 -7.17
N LYS A 147 -13.13 9.55 -6.04
CA LYS A 147 -13.34 10.46 -4.90
C LYS A 147 -13.46 9.70 -3.56
N PRO A 148 -13.18 10.34 -2.41
CA PRO A 148 -13.43 9.75 -1.10
C PRO A 148 -14.92 9.89 -0.75
N ASP A 149 -15.73 8.88 -1.08
CA ASP A 149 -17.19 8.91 -0.96
C ASP A 149 -17.72 7.69 -0.20
N LEU A 150 -18.23 7.92 1.03
CA LEU A 150 -18.78 6.86 1.89
C LEU A 150 -20.09 6.27 1.34
N ALA A 151 -20.88 7.01 0.56
CA ALA A 151 -22.11 6.50 -0.04
C ALA A 151 -21.79 5.54 -1.19
N PHE A 152 -20.81 5.89 -2.03
CA PHE A 152 -20.27 4.97 -3.04
C PHE A 152 -19.73 3.69 -2.39
N ALA A 153 -18.89 3.84 -1.37
CA ALA A 153 -18.29 2.72 -0.64
C ALA A 153 -19.37 1.80 -0.04
N ARG A 154 -20.41 2.38 0.57
CA ARG A 154 -21.54 1.64 1.13
C ARG A 154 -22.32 0.87 0.06
N LYS A 155 -22.59 1.48 -1.10
CA LYS A 155 -23.30 0.81 -2.20
C LYS A 155 -22.49 -0.37 -2.74
N PHE A 156 -21.17 -0.19 -2.95
CA PHE A 156 -20.30 -1.27 -3.40
C PHE A 156 -20.25 -2.41 -2.38
N ALA A 157 -19.98 -2.10 -1.11
CA ALA A 157 -19.89 -3.10 -0.05
C ALA A 157 -21.20 -3.90 0.11
N ALA A 158 -22.35 -3.22 0.14
CA ALA A 158 -23.65 -3.86 0.26
C ALA A 158 -23.93 -4.82 -0.90
N ALA A 159 -23.57 -4.44 -2.13
CA ALA A 159 -23.76 -5.31 -3.31
C ALA A 159 -22.87 -6.55 -3.26
N ILE A 160 -21.59 -6.41 -2.86
CA ILE A 160 -20.70 -7.56 -2.67
C ILE A 160 -21.24 -8.48 -1.57
N HIS A 161 -21.60 -7.92 -0.41
CA HIS A 161 -22.08 -8.71 0.74
C HIS A 161 -23.44 -9.35 0.53
N ALA A 162 -24.28 -8.82 -0.35
CA ALA A 162 -25.54 -9.45 -0.71
C ALA A 162 -25.34 -10.85 -1.34
N LYS A 163 -24.25 -11.03 -2.10
CA LYS A 163 -23.90 -12.32 -2.72
C LYS A 163 -22.84 -13.10 -1.93
N PHE A 164 -21.92 -12.39 -1.29
CA PHE A 164 -20.82 -12.96 -0.50
C PHE A 164 -20.79 -12.33 0.90
N PRO A 165 -21.71 -12.72 1.80
CA PRO A 165 -21.77 -12.18 3.15
C PRO A 165 -20.41 -12.30 3.87
N GLY A 166 -19.94 -11.22 4.46
CA GLY A 166 -18.67 -11.19 5.19
C GLY A 166 -17.40 -11.13 4.33
N LYS A 167 -17.50 -11.08 2.99
CA LYS A 167 -16.33 -10.91 2.12
C LYS A 167 -15.55 -9.65 2.51
N LEU A 168 -14.27 -9.81 2.81
CA LEU A 168 -13.43 -8.70 3.24
C LEU A 168 -13.17 -7.73 2.08
N LEU A 169 -13.12 -6.44 2.39
CA LEU A 169 -12.88 -5.39 1.40
C LEU A 169 -11.63 -4.59 1.76
N ALA A 170 -11.02 -3.99 0.74
CA ALA A 170 -9.92 -3.05 0.90
C ALA A 170 -10.26 -1.67 0.31
N TYR A 171 -9.75 -0.60 0.93
CA TYR A 171 -10.01 0.78 0.53
C TYR A 171 -8.73 1.59 0.47
N ASN A 172 -8.50 2.25 -0.67
CA ASN A 172 -7.41 3.20 -0.86
C ASN A 172 -7.83 4.59 -0.39
N CYS A 173 -7.31 5.04 0.75
CA CYS A 173 -7.40 6.42 1.22
C CYS A 173 -6.41 7.31 0.45
N SER A 174 -6.66 7.45 -0.85
CA SER A 174 -5.70 7.98 -1.82
C SER A 174 -5.30 9.44 -1.58
N PRO A 175 -3.99 9.78 -1.60
CA PRO A 175 -3.53 11.17 -1.68
C PRO A 175 -3.82 11.86 -3.01
N SER A 176 -4.23 11.12 -4.05
CA SER A 176 -4.71 11.72 -5.30
C SER A 176 -6.06 12.43 -5.12
N PHE A 177 -6.75 12.20 -3.99
CA PHE A 177 -7.90 13.00 -3.61
C PHE A 177 -7.48 14.32 -2.98
N ASN A 178 -8.13 15.41 -3.37
CA ASN A 178 -8.12 16.62 -2.56
C ASN A 178 -9.16 16.47 -1.43
N TRP A 179 -8.74 15.91 -0.28
CA TRP A 179 -9.61 15.56 0.83
C TRP A 179 -10.50 16.72 1.31
N LYS A 180 -9.90 17.89 1.60
CA LYS A 180 -10.62 19.08 2.10
C LYS A 180 -11.52 19.75 1.05
N LYS A 181 -11.29 19.47 -0.24
CA LYS A 181 -12.21 19.91 -1.30
C LYS A 181 -13.49 19.06 -1.32
N HIS A 182 -13.42 17.80 -0.88
CA HIS A 182 -14.52 16.86 -0.97
C HIS A 182 -15.27 16.66 0.35
N LEU A 183 -14.59 16.77 1.48
CA LEU A 183 -15.11 16.38 2.78
C LEU A 183 -14.82 17.45 3.85
N ASP A 184 -15.73 17.55 4.82
CA ASP A 184 -15.52 18.31 6.05
C ASP A 184 -14.68 17.52 7.07
N ASP A 185 -14.24 18.22 8.12
CA ASP A 185 -13.30 17.69 9.12
C ASP A 185 -13.91 16.55 9.94
N ALA A 186 -15.21 16.63 10.24
CA ALA A 186 -15.91 15.59 10.99
C ALA A 186 -15.99 14.28 10.19
N THR A 187 -16.24 14.39 8.88
CA THR A 187 -16.29 13.26 7.97
C THR A 187 -14.89 12.68 7.77
N ILE A 188 -13.86 13.51 7.57
CA ILE A 188 -12.46 13.04 7.47
C ILE A 188 -12.05 12.27 8.74
N ALA A 189 -12.36 12.80 9.92
CA ALA A 189 -12.00 12.19 11.19
C ALA A 189 -12.68 10.83 11.44
N SER A 190 -13.87 10.61 10.88
CA SER A 190 -14.63 9.37 11.02
C SER A 190 -14.49 8.41 9.83
N PHE A 191 -13.89 8.85 8.72
CA PHE A 191 -13.90 8.18 7.42
C PHE A 191 -13.51 6.70 7.50
N GLN A 192 -12.35 6.40 8.08
CA GLN A 192 -11.85 5.02 8.17
C GLN A 192 -12.70 4.13 9.09
N ARG A 193 -13.26 4.70 10.15
CA ARG A 193 -14.14 3.96 11.09
C ARG A 193 -15.46 3.59 10.42
N GLU A 194 -16.03 4.51 9.64
CA GLU A 194 -17.23 4.25 8.84
C GLU A 194 -16.97 3.16 7.78
N LEU A 195 -15.85 3.26 7.05
CA LEU A 195 -15.43 2.21 6.11
C LEU A 195 -15.27 0.84 6.79
N ALA A 196 -14.65 0.80 7.97
CA ALA A 196 -14.45 -0.45 8.71
C ALA A 196 -15.78 -1.13 9.10
N ALA A 197 -16.81 -0.33 9.42
CA ALA A 197 -18.16 -0.82 9.71
C ALA A 197 -18.86 -1.40 8.47
N MET A 198 -18.47 -0.97 7.27
CA MET A 198 -18.97 -1.51 5.99
C MET A 198 -18.20 -2.75 5.51
N GLY A 199 -17.16 -3.20 6.23
CA GLY A 199 -16.36 -4.38 5.88
C GLY A 199 -15.04 -4.10 5.16
N TYR A 200 -14.64 -2.83 5.01
CA TYR A 200 -13.30 -2.47 4.56
C TYR A 200 -12.27 -2.68 5.68
N LYS A 201 -11.71 -3.89 5.74
CA LYS A 201 -10.81 -4.34 6.82
C LYS A 201 -9.34 -4.05 6.55
N PHE A 202 -8.97 -3.79 5.30
CA PHE A 202 -7.66 -3.26 4.95
C PHE A 202 -7.82 -1.85 4.37
N GLN A 203 -7.18 -0.86 4.98
CA GLN A 203 -7.27 0.54 4.58
C GLN A 203 -5.87 1.12 4.57
N PHE A 204 -5.51 1.82 3.50
CA PHE A 204 -4.13 2.24 3.28
C PHE A 204 -4.07 3.58 2.55
N ILE A 205 -2.98 4.32 2.78
CA ILE A 205 -2.66 5.57 2.08
C ILE A 205 -1.47 5.27 1.17
N THR A 206 -1.74 5.08 -0.13
CA THR A 206 -0.74 4.62 -1.11
C THR A 206 0.53 5.48 -1.15
N LEU A 207 0.38 6.80 -1.20
CA LEU A 207 1.50 7.74 -1.41
C LEU A 207 1.95 8.46 -0.13
N ALA A 208 1.64 7.91 1.05
CA ALA A 208 2.02 8.54 2.33
C ALA A 208 3.52 8.79 2.43
N GLY A 209 4.34 7.78 2.09
CA GLY A 209 5.80 7.90 2.10
C GLY A 209 6.32 8.94 1.12
N PHE A 210 5.78 8.99 -0.10
CA PHE A 210 6.16 9.97 -1.11
C PHE A 210 5.89 11.41 -0.62
N HIS A 211 4.68 11.68 -0.12
CA HIS A 211 4.33 13.01 0.36
C HIS A 211 5.14 13.43 1.59
N ALA A 212 5.30 12.53 2.58
CA ALA A 212 6.05 12.82 3.80
C ALA A 212 7.54 13.11 3.51
N LEU A 213 8.17 12.27 2.67
CA LEU A 213 9.58 12.41 2.30
C LEU A 213 9.83 13.71 1.54
N ASN A 214 9.06 13.97 0.48
CA ASN A 214 9.28 15.14 -0.37
C ASN A 214 8.99 16.44 0.38
N TYR A 215 7.89 16.51 1.12
CA TYR A 215 7.56 17.71 1.88
C TYR A 215 8.57 17.98 3.00
N GLY A 216 8.90 16.95 3.80
CA GLY A 216 9.86 17.10 4.89
C GLY A 216 11.23 17.58 4.41
N MET A 217 11.73 17.00 3.32
CA MET A 217 13.00 17.44 2.73
C MET A 217 12.91 18.83 2.10
N PHE A 218 11.80 19.16 1.43
CA PHE A 218 11.60 20.50 0.85
C PHE A 218 11.60 21.58 1.93
N ASP A 219 10.85 21.39 3.02
CA ASP A 219 10.78 22.34 4.14
C ASP A 219 12.16 22.52 4.80
N LEU A 220 12.87 21.42 5.07
CA LEU A 220 14.23 21.46 5.60
C LEU A 220 15.18 22.20 4.66
N ALA A 221 15.22 21.85 3.37
CA ALA A 221 16.11 22.48 2.40
C ALA A 221 15.79 23.97 2.21
N TYR A 222 14.50 24.33 2.19
CA TYR A 222 14.05 25.72 2.11
C TYR A 222 14.51 26.54 3.31
N GLY A 223 14.32 26.00 4.52
CA GLY A 223 14.77 26.62 5.76
C GLY A 223 16.29 26.72 5.84
N TYR A 224 17.01 25.65 5.47
CA TYR A 224 18.46 25.56 5.53
C TYR A 224 19.13 26.55 4.56
N ALA A 225 18.57 26.75 3.37
CA ALA A 225 19.06 27.76 2.43
C ALA A 225 18.99 29.19 2.98
N ARG A 226 18.14 29.45 3.99
CA ARG A 226 17.88 30.80 4.54
C ARG A 226 18.47 31.02 5.92
N THR A 227 18.46 29.99 6.76
CA THR A 227 18.81 30.07 8.19
C THR A 227 19.83 29.02 8.61
N GLN A 228 20.36 28.26 7.64
CA GLN A 228 21.43 27.27 7.83
C GLN A 228 21.10 26.34 9.01
N MET A 229 22.02 26.23 9.97
CA MET A 229 21.90 25.31 11.10
C MET A 229 20.64 25.51 11.94
N SER A 230 20.06 26.72 12.01
CA SER A 230 18.82 26.93 12.77
C SER A 230 17.66 26.07 12.24
N ALA A 231 17.55 25.87 10.92
CA ALA A 231 16.54 25.01 10.35
C ALA A 231 16.75 23.53 10.73
N PHE A 232 18.00 23.06 10.70
CA PHE A 232 18.33 21.69 11.09
C PHE A 232 18.13 21.46 12.60
N VAL A 233 18.53 22.42 13.44
CA VAL A 233 18.33 22.36 14.89
C VAL A 233 16.84 22.30 15.21
N ASN A 234 15.97 23.02 14.50
CA ASN A 234 14.52 22.92 14.70
C ASN A 234 13.99 21.50 14.42
N LEU A 235 14.47 20.83 13.36
CA LEU A 235 14.16 19.42 13.10
C LEU A 235 14.63 18.53 14.25
N GLN A 236 15.88 18.69 14.68
CA GLN A 236 16.45 17.90 15.77
C GLN A 236 15.70 18.10 17.10
N GLN A 237 15.28 19.33 17.43
CA GLN A 237 14.46 19.61 18.61
C GLN A 237 13.07 18.96 18.51
N ALA A 238 12.48 18.92 17.32
CA ALA A 238 11.23 18.19 17.09
C ALA A 238 11.41 16.67 17.26
N GLU A 239 12.56 16.10 16.88
CA GLU A 239 12.92 14.70 17.14
C GLU A 239 13.05 14.40 18.63
N PHE A 240 13.74 15.26 19.40
CA PHE A 240 13.81 15.13 20.86
C PHE A 240 12.43 15.18 21.51
N ALA A 241 11.58 16.13 21.12
CA ALA A 241 10.21 16.21 21.62
C ALA A 241 9.35 14.99 21.22
N ALA A 242 9.64 14.36 20.08
CA ALA A 242 8.95 13.15 19.66
C ALA A 242 9.35 11.89 20.47
N ALA A 243 10.46 11.92 21.21
CA ALA A 243 10.90 10.79 22.03
C ALA A 243 9.88 10.42 23.12
N GLU A 244 9.15 11.39 23.67
CA GLU A 244 8.05 11.15 24.62
C GLU A 244 6.90 10.32 24.02
N ARG A 245 6.79 10.30 22.69
CA ARG A 245 5.82 9.49 21.93
C ARG A 245 6.41 8.18 21.43
N GLY A 246 7.64 7.84 21.81
CA GLY A 246 8.33 6.60 21.42
C GLY A 246 9.24 6.70 20.20
N PHE A 247 9.54 7.90 19.68
CA PHE A 247 10.52 8.06 18.61
C PHE A 247 11.95 7.81 19.10
N THR A 248 12.70 6.96 18.40
CA THR A 248 14.04 6.51 18.84
C THR A 248 15.19 6.95 17.94
N ALA A 249 14.92 7.33 16.68
CA ALA A 249 15.94 7.56 15.67
C ALA A 249 16.79 8.82 15.89
N VAL A 250 16.50 9.64 16.92
CA VAL A 250 17.42 10.70 17.38
C VAL A 250 18.79 10.13 17.75
N LYS A 251 18.82 8.87 18.24
CA LYS A 251 20.02 8.05 18.48
C LYS A 251 20.27 7.14 17.29
N HIS A 252 20.67 7.76 16.18
CA HIS A 252 20.76 7.11 14.88
C HIS A 252 21.81 5.99 14.80
N GLN A 253 22.87 6.01 15.63
CA GLN A 253 23.86 4.91 15.67
C GLN A 253 23.22 3.66 16.27
N ARG A 254 22.57 3.79 17.42
CA ARG A 254 21.77 2.69 18.00
C ARG A 254 20.71 2.20 17.03
N GLU A 255 19.97 3.11 16.41
CA GLU A 255 18.81 2.78 15.58
C GLU A 255 19.16 1.85 14.40
N VAL A 256 20.32 2.04 13.78
CA VAL A 256 20.80 1.21 12.67
C VAL A 256 21.58 -0.04 13.13
N GLY A 257 21.61 -0.31 14.43
CA GLY A 257 22.15 -1.55 14.97
C GLY A 257 23.64 -1.53 15.36
N THR A 258 24.25 -0.36 15.58
CA THR A 258 25.66 -0.31 16.02
C THR A 258 25.91 -1.16 17.27
N GLY A 259 25.01 -1.12 18.27
CA GLY A 259 25.12 -1.96 19.47
C GLY A 259 24.91 -3.46 19.22
N TYR A 260 24.12 -3.82 18.21
CA TYR A 260 24.00 -5.21 17.77
C TYR A 260 25.34 -5.71 17.20
N PHE A 261 25.99 -4.93 16.34
CA PHE A 261 27.29 -5.31 15.78
C PHE A 261 28.44 -5.26 16.79
N ASP A 262 28.38 -4.39 17.80
CA ASP A 262 29.30 -4.44 18.94
C ASP A 262 29.16 -5.77 19.70
N SER A 263 27.93 -6.24 19.93
CA SER A 263 27.66 -7.52 20.59
C SER A 263 28.17 -8.71 19.77
N VAL A 264 28.01 -8.68 18.44
CA VAL A 264 28.59 -9.66 17.52
C VAL A 264 30.12 -9.67 17.64
N THR A 265 30.75 -8.49 17.65
CA THR A 265 32.20 -8.35 17.77
C THR A 265 32.72 -8.92 19.09
N GLN A 266 32.10 -8.55 20.20
CA GLN A 266 32.47 -9.05 21.53
C GLN A 266 32.25 -10.56 21.68
N THR A 267 31.25 -11.11 21.00
CA THR A 267 31.02 -12.57 20.96
C THR A 267 32.16 -13.29 20.24
N ILE A 268 32.67 -12.74 19.14
CA ILE A 268 33.75 -13.33 18.33
C ILE A 268 35.13 -13.14 18.99
N GLN A 269 35.41 -11.95 19.49
CA GLN A 269 36.74 -11.52 19.92
C GLN A 269 36.93 -11.51 21.45
N GLY A 270 35.88 -11.84 22.20
CA GLY A 270 35.83 -11.72 23.65
C GLY A 270 35.49 -10.31 24.13
N SER A 271 35.07 -10.22 25.39
CA SER A 271 34.56 -8.98 26.03
C SER A 271 35.54 -7.81 26.08
N ASN A 272 36.82 -8.06 25.79
CA ASN A 272 37.90 -7.07 25.84
C ASN A 272 38.24 -6.48 24.46
N SER A 273 37.39 -6.69 23.45
CA SER A 273 37.61 -6.05 22.14
C SER A 273 37.69 -4.53 22.29
N ALA A 274 38.81 -3.96 21.83
CA ALA A 274 39.10 -2.53 21.93
C ALA A 274 38.45 -1.69 20.82
N THR A 275 37.77 -2.34 19.87
CA THR A 275 37.27 -1.71 18.63
C THR A 275 35.74 -1.73 18.54
N VAL A 276 35.04 -1.79 19.68
CA VAL A 276 33.58 -1.54 19.72
C VAL A 276 33.28 -0.07 19.43
N ALA A 277 32.16 0.20 18.77
CA ALA A 277 31.87 1.49 18.14
C ALA A 277 31.04 2.43 19.03
N LEU A 278 30.10 1.93 19.85
CA LEU A 278 29.26 2.80 20.68
C LEU A 278 30.02 3.46 21.83
N LYS A 279 30.94 2.71 22.46
CA LYS A 279 31.72 3.20 23.59
C LYS A 279 32.66 4.32 23.13
N GLY A 280 32.54 5.50 23.73
CA GLY A 280 33.29 6.70 23.35
C GLY A 280 32.75 7.41 22.10
N SER A 281 31.55 7.06 21.63
CA SER A 281 30.87 7.78 20.55
C SER A 281 30.28 9.11 21.02
N THR A 282 30.09 10.05 20.10
CA THR A 282 29.37 11.31 20.39
C THR A 282 27.91 11.06 20.77
N GLU A 283 27.31 9.96 20.29
CA GLU A 283 25.98 9.55 20.71
C GLU A 283 25.94 9.21 22.20
N GLU A 284 26.89 8.40 22.70
CA GLU A 284 27.01 8.08 24.13
C GLU A 284 27.21 9.34 24.98
N GLU A 285 28.07 10.25 24.54
CA GLU A 285 28.44 11.45 25.31
C GLU A 285 27.33 12.52 25.36
N GLN A 286 26.59 12.72 24.26
CA GLN A 286 25.74 13.90 24.07
C GLN A 286 24.24 13.60 24.04
N PHE A 287 23.83 12.34 23.87
CA PHE A 287 22.42 11.95 23.72
C PHE A 287 21.89 11.10 24.88
N TYR A 288 22.75 10.73 25.83
CA TYR A 288 22.34 10.09 27.08
C TYR A 288 22.48 11.09 28.23
N ASP A 289 21.43 11.21 29.04
CA ASP A 289 21.50 12.00 30.26
C ASP A 289 22.49 11.36 31.23
N LYS A 290 23.52 12.13 31.64
CA LYS A 290 24.53 11.72 32.65
C LYS A 290 23.90 11.31 34.00
N THR A 291 22.62 11.58 34.21
CA THR A 291 21.85 11.25 35.42
C THR A 291 21.28 9.83 35.46
N SER A 292 21.34 9.05 34.37
CA SER A 292 20.84 7.67 34.34
C SER A 292 21.89 6.60 34.68
N ALA A 293 23.16 6.98 34.83
CA ALA A 293 24.27 6.06 35.13
C ALA A 293 24.45 5.76 36.64
N ALA A 294 23.49 6.15 37.50
CA ALA A 294 23.59 6.01 38.96
C ALA A 294 22.32 5.42 39.62
N ALA A 295 21.50 4.66 38.90
CA ALA A 295 20.38 3.90 39.45
C ALA A 295 20.47 2.42 39.08
#